data_AF-A0A949WJP5-F1
#
_entry.id   AF-A0A949WJP5-F1
#
_cell.length_a   1.000
_cell.length_b   1.000
_cell.length_c   1.000
_cell.angle_alpha   90.00
_cell.angle_beta   90.00
_cell.angle_gamma   90.00
#
_symmetry.space_group_name_H-M   'P 1'
#
loop_
_entity.id
_entity.type
_entity.pdbx_description
1 polymer ?
#
loop_
_entity_poly.entity_id
_entity_poly.type
_entity_poly.pdbx_seq_one_letter_code
_entity_poly.pdbx_strand_id
1 'polypeptide(L)'
;MLNNKKQVVSGIVALSGTFVTPETAQASLNRSNLNFLVKTTQKSAAARQASDALNKVKATKKVFDFVQKDVEKAINKAKNMRNDALKKVYQAEEIAKGAKEDWEITVIIAKKKISEAQQNPEKKYLLKQVKQAKKDADKALENFENKQSIVEQKKLQLQHSQENLVATIKMQDNRLQAAKMACKIAQIEQQKAILYATSYTA
;
A
#
# COMPACT_ATOMS: atom_id res chain seq x y z
N MET A 1 -46.88 16.84 -65.07
CA MET A 1 -45.95 16.56 -63.94
C MET A 1 -45.15 17.82 -63.68
N LEU A 2 -45.50 18.56 -62.62
CA LEU A 2 -44.91 19.84 -62.23
C LEU A 2 -43.51 19.60 -61.63
N ASN A 3 -42.46 19.99 -62.36
CA ASN A 3 -41.08 19.98 -61.87
C ASN A 3 -40.88 21.16 -60.89
N ASN A 4 -41.14 20.89 -59.61
CA ASN A 4 -40.90 21.79 -58.51
C ASN A 4 -39.40 21.76 -58.13
N LYS A 5 -38.54 22.38 -58.94
CA LYS A 5 -37.16 22.66 -58.53
C LYS A 5 -37.19 23.85 -57.57
N LYS A 6 -37.42 23.58 -56.27
CA LYS A 6 -37.12 24.54 -55.21
C LYS A 6 -35.63 24.87 -55.29
N GLN A 7 -35.33 26.03 -55.85
CA GLN A 7 -34.01 26.64 -55.82
C GLN A 7 -33.73 26.98 -54.35
N VAL A 8 -32.97 26.14 -53.67
CA VAL A 8 -32.48 26.44 -52.32
C VAL A 8 -31.40 27.50 -52.49
N VAL A 9 -31.79 28.77 -52.40
CA VAL A 9 -30.85 29.88 -52.27
C VAL A 9 -30.27 29.79 -50.86
N SER A 10 -29.18 29.04 -50.71
CA SER A 10 -28.39 29.01 -49.48
C SER A 10 -27.61 30.33 -49.37
N GLY A 11 -28.31 31.39 -48.94
CA GLY A 11 -27.68 32.66 -48.59
C GLY A 11 -26.83 32.48 -47.34
N ILE A 12 -25.52 32.66 -47.48
CA ILE A 12 -24.62 32.84 -46.33
C ILE A 12 -24.89 34.24 -45.80
N VAL A 13 -25.52 34.33 -44.63
CA VAL A 13 -25.71 35.59 -43.91
C VAL A 13 -24.39 35.96 -43.26
N ALA A 14 -23.70 36.98 -43.77
CA ALA A 14 -22.64 37.66 -43.05
C ALA A 14 -23.26 38.42 -41.86
N LEU A 15 -22.57 38.46 -40.72
CA LEU A 15 -22.99 39.12 -39.46
C LEU A 15 -23.17 40.66 -39.56
N SER A 16 -23.32 41.22 -40.75
CA SER A 16 -23.48 42.65 -41.02
C SER A 16 -24.42 42.90 -42.21
N GLY A 17 -25.62 42.31 -42.23
CA GLY A 17 -26.80 42.87 -42.93
C GLY A 17 -26.74 43.23 -44.42
N THR A 18 -25.72 42.84 -45.18
CA THR A 18 -25.61 43.14 -46.62
C THR A 18 -25.58 41.86 -47.45
N PHE A 19 -26.51 41.73 -48.40
CA PHE A 19 -26.54 40.64 -49.37
C PHE A 19 -25.38 40.77 -50.36
N VAL A 20 -24.58 39.71 -50.49
CA VAL A 20 -23.44 39.64 -51.41
C VAL A 20 -23.72 38.54 -52.44
N THR A 21 -23.53 38.83 -53.73
CA THR A 21 -23.69 37.87 -54.84
C THR A 21 -22.70 36.70 -54.77
N PRO A 22 -23.03 35.50 -55.29
CA PRO A 22 -22.19 34.30 -55.14
C PRO A 22 -20.75 34.47 -55.66
N GLU A 23 -20.56 35.20 -56.75
CA GLU A 23 -19.25 35.44 -57.37
C GLU A 23 -18.33 36.34 -56.53
N THR A 24 -18.89 37.24 -55.71
CA THR A 24 -18.14 38.10 -54.78
C THR A 24 -17.95 37.47 -53.39
N ALA A 25 -18.77 36.49 -53.02
CA ALA A 25 -18.53 35.63 -51.85
C ALA A 25 -17.32 34.70 -52.06
N GLN A 26 -17.09 34.26 -53.31
CA GLN A 26 -15.99 33.37 -53.64
C GLN A 26 -14.61 34.07 -53.60
N ALA A 27 -14.58 35.40 -53.76
CA ALA A 27 -13.36 36.21 -53.66
C ALA A 27 -13.00 36.66 -52.23
N SER A 28 -13.92 36.60 -51.27
CA SER A 28 -13.66 36.90 -49.85
C SER A 28 -13.41 35.65 -48.99
N LEU A 29 -13.72 34.48 -49.54
CA LEU A 29 -13.25 33.15 -49.10
C LEU A 29 -11.86 32.80 -49.66
N ASN A 30 -11.08 33.81 -50.06
CA ASN A 30 -9.68 33.64 -50.40
C ASN A 30 -8.94 33.00 -49.23
N ARG A 31 -8.10 31.99 -49.54
CA ARG A 31 -7.33 31.08 -48.66
C ARG A 31 -6.83 31.68 -47.34
N SER A 32 -6.59 32.99 -47.27
CA SER A 32 -6.23 33.78 -46.10
C SER A 32 -7.23 33.71 -44.94
N ASN A 33 -8.54 33.80 -45.18
CA ASN A 33 -9.55 33.74 -44.10
C ASN A 33 -9.73 32.33 -43.54
N LEU A 34 -9.67 31.31 -44.40
CA LEU A 34 -9.72 29.90 -43.97
C LEU A 34 -8.47 29.52 -43.17
N ASN A 35 -7.28 29.92 -43.65
CA ASN A 35 -6.02 29.69 -42.93
C ASN A 35 -6.00 30.41 -41.57
N PHE A 36 -6.56 31.62 -41.48
CA PHE A 36 -6.69 32.33 -40.22
C PHE A 36 -7.66 31.64 -39.24
N LEU A 37 -8.83 31.19 -39.70
CA LEU A 37 -9.79 30.40 -38.92
C LEU A 37 -9.22 29.05 -38.45
N VAL A 38 -8.47 28.35 -39.32
CA VAL A 38 -7.80 27.10 -38.96
C VAL A 38 -6.70 27.33 -37.92
N LYS A 39 -5.85 28.35 -38.09
CA LYS A 39 -4.80 28.71 -37.12
C LYS A 39 -5.37 29.13 -35.76
N THR A 40 -6.44 29.93 -35.73
CA THR A 40 -7.09 30.35 -34.47
C THR A 40 -7.78 29.20 -33.76
N THR A 41 -8.40 28.27 -34.50
CA THR A 41 -9.00 27.05 -33.95
C THR A 41 -7.93 26.10 -33.40
N GLN A 42 -6.83 25.90 -34.12
CA GLN A 42 -5.69 25.08 -33.68
C GLN A 42 -5.02 25.66 -32.43
N LYS A 43 -4.80 26.98 -32.38
CA LYS A 43 -4.27 27.68 -31.21
C LYS A 43 -5.17 27.50 -29.98
N SER A 44 -6.48 27.64 -30.16
CA SER A 44 -7.46 27.44 -29.09
C SER A 44 -7.53 25.98 -28.61
N ALA A 45 -7.46 25.02 -29.53
CA ALA A 45 -7.40 23.60 -29.19
C ALA A 45 -6.11 23.23 -28.44
N ALA A 46 -4.96 23.75 -28.87
CA ALA A 46 -3.67 23.52 -28.22
C ALA A 46 -3.61 24.14 -26.81
N ALA A 47 -4.17 25.34 -26.62
CA ALA A 47 -4.29 25.97 -25.31
C ALA A 47 -5.19 25.16 -24.34
N ARG A 48 -6.30 24.58 -24.83
CA ARG A 48 -7.15 23.67 -24.05
C ARG A 48 -6.40 22.39 -23.65
N GLN A 49 -5.70 21.76 -24.60
CA GLN A 49 -4.89 20.56 -24.32
C GLN A 49 -3.80 20.81 -23.27
N ALA A 50 -3.12 21.97 -23.32
CA ALA A 50 -2.12 22.34 -22.31
C ALA A 50 -2.74 22.56 -20.92
N SER A 51 -3.94 23.17 -20.86
CA SER A 51 -4.68 23.37 -19.60
C SER A 51 -5.17 22.05 -19.00
N ASP A 52 -5.71 21.15 -19.83
CA ASP A 52 -6.15 19.83 -19.40
C ASP A 52 -4.96 18.98 -18.89
N ALA A 53 -3.81 19.07 -19.55
CA ALA A 53 -2.60 18.39 -19.11
C ALA A 53 -2.07 18.93 -17.76
N LEU A 54 -2.16 20.24 -17.51
CA LEU A 54 -1.86 20.83 -16.19
C LEU A 54 -2.82 20.31 -15.10
N ASN A 55 -4.10 20.19 -15.40
CA ASN A 55 -5.09 19.64 -14.47
C ASN A 55 -4.81 18.17 -14.15
N LYS A 56 -4.40 17.37 -15.15
CA LYS A 56 -3.93 15.99 -14.94
C LYS A 56 -2.74 15.93 -13.99
N VAL A 57 -1.72 16.79 -14.17
CA VAL A 57 -0.55 16.85 -13.26
C VAL A 57 -0.95 17.17 -11.82
N LYS A 58 -1.86 18.14 -11.63
CA LYS A 58 -2.38 18.48 -10.29
C LYS A 58 -3.14 17.30 -9.67
N ALA A 59 -3.96 16.59 -10.45
CA ALA A 59 -4.71 15.44 -10.00
C ALA A 59 -3.78 14.27 -9.62
N THR A 60 -2.81 13.91 -10.48
CA THR A 60 -1.86 12.84 -10.19
C THR A 60 -0.99 13.16 -8.98
N LYS A 61 -0.60 14.43 -8.79
CA LYS A 61 0.17 14.85 -7.60
C LYS A 61 -0.63 14.65 -6.31
N LYS A 62 -1.91 15.04 -6.29
CA LYS A 62 -2.79 14.78 -5.14
C LYS A 62 -2.91 13.29 -4.83
N VAL A 63 -3.04 12.46 -5.87
CA VAL A 63 -3.07 10.99 -5.71
C VAL A 63 -1.74 10.49 -5.15
N PHE A 64 -0.60 10.97 -5.64
CA PHE A 64 0.71 10.60 -5.10
C PHE A 64 0.86 10.96 -3.61
N ASP A 65 0.52 12.19 -3.23
CA ASP A 65 0.60 12.65 -1.84
C ASP A 65 -0.32 11.82 -0.92
N PHE A 66 -1.50 11.43 -1.42
CA PHE A 66 -2.41 10.53 -0.71
C PHE A 66 -1.82 9.12 -0.56
N VAL A 67 -1.32 8.53 -1.65
CA VAL A 67 -0.69 7.21 -1.66
C VAL A 67 0.49 7.18 -0.70
N GLN A 68 1.33 8.21 -0.66
CA GLN A 68 2.46 8.30 0.25
C GLN A 68 2.02 8.19 1.72
N LYS A 69 1.01 8.96 2.12
CA LYS A 69 0.47 8.91 3.49
C LYS A 69 -0.15 7.55 3.82
N ASP A 70 -0.87 6.95 2.88
CA ASP A 70 -1.50 5.64 3.08
C ASP A 70 -0.47 4.51 3.18
N VAL A 71 0.59 4.57 2.38
CA VAL A 71 1.74 3.65 2.44
C VAL A 71 2.40 3.70 3.82
N GLU A 72 2.70 4.90 4.33
CA GLU A 72 3.29 5.08 5.65
C GLU A 72 2.40 4.51 6.77
N LYS A 73 1.09 4.76 6.72
CA LYS A 73 0.12 4.19 7.67
C LYS A 73 0.11 2.66 7.63
N ALA A 74 0.09 2.07 6.44
CA ALA A 74 0.07 0.62 6.28
C ALA A 74 1.36 -0.04 6.82
N ILE A 75 2.52 0.53 6.51
CA ILE A 75 3.82 0.06 7.03
C ILE A 75 3.87 0.17 8.56
N ASN A 76 3.42 1.30 9.12
CA ASN A 76 3.39 1.49 10.57
C ASN A 76 2.47 0.49 11.27
N LYS A 77 1.30 0.19 10.69
CA LYS A 77 0.40 -0.85 11.21
C LYS A 77 1.09 -2.22 11.24
N ALA A 78 1.75 -2.62 10.15
CA ALA A 78 2.47 -3.89 10.09
C ALA A 78 3.65 -3.94 11.09
N LYS A 79 4.39 -2.84 11.26
CA LYS A 79 5.45 -2.73 12.27
C LYS A 79 4.91 -2.91 13.69
N ASN A 80 3.77 -2.30 14.01
CA ASN A 80 3.14 -2.42 15.32
C ASN A 80 2.74 -3.88 15.60
N MET A 81 2.14 -4.56 14.62
CA MET A 81 1.80 -5.99 14.76
C MET A 81 3.03 -6.87 15.02
N ARG A 82 4.13 -6.63 14.31
CA ARG A 82 5.40 -7.35 14.54
C ARG A 82 5.96 -7.06 15.93
N ASN A 83 5.90 -5.81 16.39
CA ASN A 83 6.41 -5.43 17.71
C ASN A 83 5.55 -6.04 18.83
N ASP A 84 4.23 -6.12 18.65
CA ASP A 84 3.34 -6.78 19.60
C ASP A 84 3.57 -8.29 19.64
N ALA A 85 3.82 -8.92 18.50
CA ALA A 85 4.21 -10.33 18.44
C ALA A 85 5.55 -10.57 19.16
N LEU A 86 6.54 -9.69 18.97
CA LEU A 86 7.83 -9.76 19.63
C LEU A 86 7.69 -9.65 21.16
N LYS A 87 6.89 -8.69 21.65
CA LYS A 87 6.61 -8.56 23.10
C LYS A 87 6.00 -9.83 23.68
N LYS A 88 5.08 -10.46 22.95
CA LYS A 88 4.44 -11.72 23.37
C LYS A 88 5.42 -12.90 23.42
N VAL A 89 6.40 -12.94 22.51
CA VAL A 89 7.49 -13.94 22.58
C VAL A 89 8.31 -13.74 23.85
N TYR A 90 8.78 -12.52 24.12
CA TYR A 90 9.55 -12.25 25.34
C TYR A 90 8.79 -12.56 26.62
N GLN A 91 7.50 -12.21 26.69
CA GLN A 91 6.65 -12.57 27.83
C GLN A 91 6.53 -14.09 28.00
N ALA A 92 6.36 -14.83 26.91
CA ALA A 92 6.30 -16.29 26.96
C ALA A 92 7.64 -16.90 27.38
N GLU A 93 8.76 -16.35 26.91
CA GLU A 93 10.12 -16.80 27.26
C GLU A 93 10.40 -16.60 28.75
N GLU A 94 10.04 -15.44 29.32
CA GLU A 94 10.17 -15.18 30.76
C GLU A 94 9.33 -16.18 31.58
N ILE A 95 8.09 -16.46 31.17
CA ILE A 95 7.23 -17.46 31.84
C ILE A 95 7.83 -18.86 31.74
N ALA A 96 8.36 -19.25 30.58
CA ALA A 96 9.00 -20.55 30.39
C ALA A 96 10.28 -20.68 31.22
N LYS A 97 11.05 -19.59 31.36
CA LYS A 97 12.23 -19.53 32.22
C LYS A 97 11.85 -19.73 33.69
N GLY A 98 10.81 -19.05 34.19
CA GLY A 98 10.30 -19.28 35.54
C GLY A 98 9.84 -20.73 35.76
N ALA A 99 9.13 -21.31 34.80
CA ALA A 99 8.72 -22.73 34.88
C ALA A 99 9.91 -23.70 34.87
N LYS A 100 11.01 -23.35 34.18
CA LYS A 100 12.25 -24.12 34.19
C LYS A 100 12.93 -24.07 35.56
N GLU A 101 13.04 -22.87 36.14
CA GLU A 101 13.62 -22.67 37.47
C GLU A 101 12.81 -23.44 38.54
N ASP A 102 11.47 -23.39 38.47
CA ASP A 102 10.60 -24.18 39.35
C ASP A 102 10.85 -25.70 39.20
N TRP A 103 10.98 -26.20 37.97
CA TRP A 103 11.31 -27.60 37.73
C TRP A 103 12.68 -27.97 38.30
N GLU A 104 13.71 -27.15 38.08
CA GLU A 104 15.06 -27.37 38.62
C GLU A 104 15.04 -27.44 40.16
N ILE A 105 14.33 -26.52 40.82
CA ILE A 105 14.14 -26.54 42.28
C ILE A 105 13.47 -27.84 42.73
N THR A 106 12.40 -28.24 42.04
CA THR A 106 11.63 -29.45 42.39
C THR A 106 12.49 -30.72 42.22
N VAL A 107 13.35 -30.77 41.21
CA VAL A 107 14.33 -31.85 41.01
C VAL A 107 15.38 -31.86 42.11
N ILE A 108 15.88 -30.71 42.55
CA ILE A 108 16.83 -30.62 43.68
C ILE A 108 16.18 -31.17 44.97
N ILE A 109 14.94 -30.79 45.25
CA ILE A 109 14.19 -31.30 46.41
C ILE A 109 14.00 -32.82 46.31
N ALA A 110 13.65 -33.34 45.13
CA ALA A 110 13.49 -34.78 44.91
C ALA A 110 14.82 -35.52 45.15
N LYS A 111 15.94 -35.01 44.63
CA LYS A 111 17.29 -35.58 44.85
C LYS A 111 17.66 -35.58 46.34
N LYS A 112 17.38 -34.50 47.05
CA LYS A 112 17.64 -34.41 48.50
C LYS A 112 16.84 -35.46 49.27
N LYS A 113 15.54 -35.61 48.98
CA LYS A 113 14.69 -36.64 49.60
C LYS A 113 15.13 -38.06 49.27
N ILE A 114 15.62 -38.31 48.04
CA ILE A 114 16.21 -39.61 47.67
C ILE A 114 17.43 -39.91 48.52
N SER A 115 18.34 -38.95 48.68
CA SER A 115 19.54 -39.09 49.52
C SER A 115 19.18 -39.36 50.99
N GLU A 116 18.21 -38.62 51.55
CA GLU A 116 17.71 -38.82 52.92
C GLU A 116 17.11 -40.23 53.13
N ALA A 117 16.38 -40.73 52.13
CA ALA A 117 15.81 -42.08 52.16
C ALA A 117 16.88 -43.18 52.02
N GLN A 118 17.95 -42.93 51.24
CA GLN A 118 19.09 -43.86 51.12
C GLN A 118 19.90 -43.94 52.40
N GLN A 119 20.07 -42.82 53.12
CA GLN A 119 20.77 -42.78 54.40
C GLN A 119 19.96 -43.39 55.56
N ASN A 120 18.63 -43.47 55.44
CA ASN A 120 17.74 -43.99 56.49
C ASN A 120 16.73 -45.01 55.93
N PRO A 121 17.19 -46.18 55.46
CA PRO A 121 16.35 -47.14 54.73
C PRO A 121 15.21 -47.73 55.58
N GLU A 122 15.35 -47.74 56.90
CA GLU A 122 14.36 -48.30 57.82
C GLU A 122 13.07 -47.45 57.92
N LYS A 123 13.14 -46.17 57.51
CA LYS A 123 12.04 -45.22 57.63
C LYS A 123 11.12 -45.26 56.39
N LYS A 124 10.14 -46.17 56.38
CA LYS A 124 9.14 -46.32 55.30
C LYS A 124 8.41 -45.01 54.89
N TYR A 125 8.26 -44.04 55.79
CA TYR A 125 7.62 -42.76 55.45
C TYR A 125 8.44 -41.92 54.47
N LEU A 126 9.78 -42.03 54.48
CA LEU A 126 10.66 -41.33 53.54
C LEU A 126 10.44 -41.82 52.10
N LEU A 127 10.14 -43.10 51.93
CA LEU A 127 9.83 -43.70 50.64
C LEU A 127 8.53 -43.14 50.03
N LYS A 128 7.53 -42.81 50.87
CA LYS A 128 6.33 -42.07 50.44
C LYS A 128 6.67 -40.64 50.01
N GLN A 129 7.54 -39.95 50.76
CA GLN A 129 7.96 -38.58 50.43
C GLN A 129 8.78 -38.49 49.15
N VAL A 130 9.63 -39.50 48.86
CA VAL A 130 10.36 -39.62 47.59
C VAL A 130 9.41 -39.82 46.41
N LYS A 131 8.43 -40.72 46.55
CA LYS A 131 7.41 -40.93 45.50
C LYS A 131 6.62 -39.66 45.20
N GLN A 132 6.26 -38.90 46.24
CA GLN A 132 5.57 -37.63 46.06
C GLN A 132 6.46 -36.60 45.36
N ALA A 133 7.69 -36.42 45.81
CA ALA A 133 8.61 -35.46 45.20
C ALA A 133 8.97 -35.81 43.74
N LYS A 134 9.04 -37.10 43.40
CA LYS A 134 9.15 -37.54 42.00
C LYS A 134 7.94 -37.09 41.18
N LYS A 135 6.73 -37.36 41.67
CA LYS A 135 5.49 -36.94 41.00
C LYS A 135 5.41 -35.42 40.81
N ASP A 136 5.84 -34.66 41.81
CA ASP A 136 5.87 -33.19 41.74
C ASP A 136 6.89 -32.71 40.70
N ALA A 137 8.07 -33.34 40.62
CA ALA A 137 9.09 -33.04 39.62
C ALA A 137 8.64 -33.39 38.19
N ASP A 138 7.97 -34.54 38.00
CA ASP A 138 7.41 -34.95 36.72
C ASP A 138 6.32 -33.96 36.25
N LYS A 139 5.47 -33.49 37.17
CA LYS A 139 4.45 -32.47 36.88
C LYS A 139 5.07 -31.10 36.54
N ALA A 140 6.15 -30.72 37.23
CA ALA A 140 6.87 -29.49 36.94
C ALA A 140 7.55 -29.54 35.56
N LEU A 141 8.08 -30.71 35.17
CA LEU A 141 8.62 -30.95 33.84
C LEU A 141 7.56 -30.77 32.75
N GLU A 142 6.40 -31.42 32.91
CA GLU A 142 5.28 -31.29 31.96
C GLU A 142 4.81 -29.82 31.84
N ASN A 143 4.76 -29.08 32.95
CA ASN A 143 4.44 -27.65 32.92
C ASN A 143 5.49 -26.85 32.15
N PHE A 144 6.78 -27.10 32.38
CA PHE A 144 7.87 -26.46 31.64
C PHE A 144 7.78 -26.75 30.13
N GLU A 145 7.60 -28.01 29.73
CA GLU A 145 7.45 -28.41 28.33
C GLU A 145 6.24 -27.74 27.67
N ASN A 146 5.13 -27.65 28.39
CA ASN A 146 3.95 -26.92 27.93
C ASN A 146 4.22 -25.42 27.73
N LYS A 147 4.92 -24.75 28.66
CA LYS A 147 5.31 -23.34 28.49
C LYS A 147 6.29 -23.14 27.34
N GLN A 148 7.24 -24.07 27.16
CA GLN A 148 8.19 -24.06 26.07
C GLN A 148 7.48 -24.22 24.71
N SER A 149 6.48 -25.10 24.62
CA SER A 149 5.65 -25.25 23.42
C SER A 149 4.93 -23.95 23.06
N ILE A 150 4.40 -23.23 24.06
CA ILE A 150 3.78 -21.91 23.85
C ILE A 150 4.80 -20.90 23.30
N VAL A 151 6.04 -20.89 23.80
CA VAL A 151 7.11 -20.02 23.27
C VAL A 151 7.32 -20.29 21.78
N GLU A 152 7.46 -21.56 21.38
CA GLU A 152 7.66 -21.92 19.97
C GLU A 152 6.47 -21.51 19.08
N GLN A 153 5.24 -21.67 19.58
CA GLN A 153 4.05 -21.14 18.87
C GLN A 153 4.09 -19.61 18.72
N LYS A 154 4.55 -18.87 19.73
CA LYS A 154 4.69 -17.41 19.64
C LYS A 154 5.81 -16.99 18.69
N LYS A 155 6.91 -17.74 18.64
CA LYS A 155 8.01 -17.50 17.67
C LYS A 155 7.53 -17.70 16.24
N LEU A 156 6.74 -18.74 15.97
CA LEU A 156 6.11 -18.94 14.66
C LEU A 156 5.19 -17.77 14.28
N GLN A 157 4.39 -17.26 15.22
CA GLN A 157 3.57 -16.07 15.00
C GLN A 157 4.42 -14.81 14.71
N LEU A 158 5.54 -14.64 15.41
CA LEU A 158 6.50 -13.57 15.14
C LEU A 158 7.09 -13.69 13.72
N GLN A 159 7.51 -14.89 13.32
CA GLN A 159 8.03 -15.13 11.98
C GLN A 159 7.01 -14.76 10.91
N HIS A 160 5.76 -15.23 11.03
CA HIS A 160 4.69 -14.88 10.11
C HIS A 160 4.43 -13.36 10.08
N SER A 161 4.52 -12.67 11.23
CA SER A 161 4.40 -11.21 11.28
C SER A 161 5.56 -10.48 10.59
N GLN A 162 6.78 -11.04 10.62
CA GLN A 162 7.94 -10.50 9.92
C GLN A 162 7.80 -10.68 8.40
N GLU A 163 7.39 -11.86 7.95
CA GLU A 163 7.11 -12.14 6.54
C GLU A 163 6.03 -11.19 6.00
N ASN A 164 4.95 -11.00 6.76
CA ASN A 164 3.89 -10.06 6.41
C ASN A 164 4.38 -8.60 6.35
N LEU A 165 5.28 -8.19 7.25
CA LEU A 165 5.87 -6.85 7.20
C LEU A 165 6.68 -6.66 5.92
N VAL A 166 7.53 -7.63 5.55
CA VAL A 166 8.32 -7.58 4.32
C VAL A 166 7.43 -7.53 3.09
N ALA A 167 6.40 -8.39 3.02
CA ALA A 167 5.42 -8.40 1.94
C ALA A 167 4.67 -7.07 1.83
N THR A 168 4.26 -6.51 2.97
CA THR A 168 3.58 -5.21 3.04
C THR A 168 4.49 -4.10 2.52
N ILE A 169 5.75 -4.04 2.96
CA ILE A 169 6.72 -3.04 2.48
C ILE A 169 6.87 -3.14 0.95
N LYS A 170 7.07 -4.34 0.41
CA LYS A 170 7.22 -4.55 -1.04
C LYS A 170 5.97 -4.11 -1.82
N MET A 171 4.78 -4.47 -1.34
CA MET A 171 3.52 -4.09 -1.99
C MET A 171 3.28 -2.57 -1.95
N GLN A 172 3.57 -1.94 -0.82
CA GLN A 172 3.41 -0.48 -0.67
C GLN A 172 4.45 0.31 -1.46
N ASP A 173 5.69 -0.17 -1.55
CA ASP A 173 6.73 0.45 -2.39
C ASP A 173 6.33 0.41 -3.87
N ASN A 174 5.82 -0.72 -4.35
CA ASN A 174 5.28 -0.83 -5.72
C ASN A 174 4.15 0.18 -5.97
N ARG A 175 3.22 0.37 -5.01
CA ARG A 175 2.15 1.38 -5.13
C ARG A 175 2.72 2.80 -5.20
N LEU A 176 3.71 3.11 -4.37
CA LEU A 176 4.35 4.42 -4.34
C LEU A 176 5.10 4.71 -5.65
N GLN A 177 5.85 3.72 -6.16
CA GLN A 177 6.56 3.81 -7.43
C GLN A 177 5.60 4.00 -8.62
N ALA A 178 4.49 3.26 -8.65
CA ALA A 178 3.45 3.41 -9.67
C ALA A 178 2.84 4.83 -9.66
N ALA A 179 2.50 5.35 -8.47
CA ALA A 179 1.97 6.71 -8.34
C ALA A 179 3.01 7.77 -8.75
N LYS A 180 4.28 7.58 -8.37
CA LYS A 180 5.39 8.46 -8.79
C LYS A 180 5.57 8.45 -10.32
N MET A 181 5.44 7.28 -10.94
CA MET A 181 5.55 7.13 -12.39
C MET A 181 4.37 7.79 -13.12
N ALA A 182 3.15 7.67 -12.59
CA ALA A 182 1.98 8.37 -13.13
C ALA A 182 2.16 9.91 -13.10
N CYS A 183 2.70 10.46 -12.02
CA CYS A 183 3.07 11.88 -11.95
C CYS A 183 4.09 12.27 -13.02
N LYS A 184 5.13 11.47 -13.23
CA LYS A 184 6.15 11.73 -14.26
C LYS A 184 5.54 11.70 -15.68
N ILE A 185 4.68 10.73 -15.97
CA ILE A 185 3.98 10.63 -17.25
C ILE A 185 3.13 11.87 -17.49
N ALA A 186 2.34 12.29 -16.50
CA ALA A 186 1.51 13.50 -16.60
C ALA A 186 2.37 14.77 -16.83
N GLN A 187 3.53 14.88 -16.16
CA GLN A 187 4.46 16.00 -16.36
C GLN A 187 5.03 16.02 -17.78
N ILE A 188 5.40 14.86 -18.33
CA ILE A 188 5.87 14.73 -19.72
C ILE A 188 4.76 15.10 -20.70
N GLU A 189 3.52 14.64 -20.47
CA GLU A 189 2.35 15.01 -21.29
C GLU A 189 2.12 16.52 -21.27
N GLN A 190 2.23 17.15 -20.10
CA GLN A 190 2.11 18.61 -19.97
C GLN A 190 3.20 19.33 -20.75
N GLN A 191 4.46 18.92 -20.65
CA GLN A 191 5.55 19.52 -21.41
C GLN A 191 5.33 19.40 -22.92
N LYS A 192 4.88 18.23 -23.40
CA LYS A 192 4.53 18.02 -24.82
C LYS A 192 3.38 18.93 -25.26
N ALA A 193 2.34 19.05 -24.45
CA ALA A 193 1.19 19.90 -24.75
C ALA A 193 1.57 21.40 -24.78
N ILE A 194 2.46 21.83 -23.88
CA ILE A 194 3.02 23.20 -23.89
C ILE A 194 3.82 23.43 -25.17
N LEU A 195 4.75 22.54 -25.52
CA LEU A 195 5.56 22.64 -26.74
C LEU A 195 4.68 22.72 -28.00
N TYR A 196 3.66 21.87 -28.07
CA TYR A 196 2.66 21.91 -29.14
C TYR A 196 1.93 23.25 -29.18
N ALA A 197 1.42 23.75 -28.06
CA ALA A 197 0.75 25.05 -28.00
C ALA A 197 1.68 26.21 -28.41
N THR A 198 2.95 26.17 -28.00
CA THR A 198 3.92 27.21 -28.38
C THR A 198 4.26 27.21 -29.88
N SER A 199 4.11 26.07 -30.56
CA SER A 199 4.35 25.98 -32.02
C SER A 199 3.27 26.70 -32.87
N TYR A 200 2.11 27.01 -32.29
CA TYR A 200 1.04 27.80 -32.94
C TYR A 200 0.96 29.24 -32.43
N THR A 201 1.85 29.63 -31.50
CA THR A 201 1.99 31.03 -31.04
C THR A 201 3.08 31.81 -31.75
N ALA A 202 3.97 31.13 -32.50
CA ALA A 202 4.95 31.72 -33.41
C ALA A 202 4.33 31.94 -34.81
#